data_AF-A0A2E6C865-F1
#
_entry.id   AF-A0A2E6C865-F1
#
_cell.length_a   1.000
_cell.length_b   1.000
_cell.length_c   1.000
_cell.angle_alpha   90.00
_cell.angle_beta   90.00
_cell.angle_gamma   90.00
#
_symmetry.space_group_name_H-M   'P 1'
#
loop_
_entity.id
_entity.type
_entity.pdbx_description
1 polymer ?
#
loop_
_entity_poly.entity_id
_entity_poly.type
_entity_poly.pdbx_seq_one_letter_code
_entity_poly.pdbx_strand_id
1 'polypeptide(L)'
;MDPVSCVALATGSFKALKAAIGAGKDFQEMTGQLSQWGKAFSDFTNLEEREKNPPFWKKTFKGSDEETALEIFAHKKKMEQMRNEIKDHISWTYGPSAWKEVLQIEAQMRRKRKQELYRKQEQIDAIINFGIGFIIFVIGGGILFCVFYYLGKWQGRW
;
A
#
# COMPACT_ATOMS: atom_id res chain seq x y z
N MET A 1 -8.27 -1.69 3.84
CA MET A 1 -9.12 -0.51 3.67
C MET A 1 -10.21 -0.91 2.70
N ASP A 2 -11.47 -0.67 3.05
CA ASP A 2 -12.65 -0.91 2.22
C ASP A 2 -12.97 0.32 1.33
N PRO A 3 -13.78 0.16 0.27
CA PRO A 3 -14.09 1.24 -0.67
C PRO A 3 -14.68 2.49 -0.01
N VAL A 4 -15.55 2.32 1.00
CA VAL A 4 -16.21 3.44 1.71
C VAL A 4 -15.17 4.24 2.50
N SER A 5 -14.28 3.55 3.22
CA SER A 5 -13.15 4.19 3.91
C SER A 5 -12.25 4.98 2.96
N CYS A 6 -11.97 4.46 1.76
CA CYS A 6 -11.19 5.20 0.76
C CYS A 6 -11.92 6.48 0.31
N VAL A 7 -13.22 6.41 0.07
CA VAL A 7 -14.04 7.57 -0.34
C VAL A 7 -14.13 8.59 0.79
N ALA A 8 -14.28 8.16 2.04
CA ALA A 8 -14.31 9.03 3.21
C ALA A 8 -12.99 9.78 3.37
N LEU A 9 -11.86 9.08 3.29
CA LEU A 9 -10.53 9.67 3.35
C LEU A 9 -10.29 10.65 2.19
N ALA A 10 -10.62 10.25 0.97
CA ALA A 10 -10.53 11.14 -0.19
C ALA A 10 -11.39 12.39 -0.01
N THR A 11 -12.63 12.24 0.47
CA THR A 11 -13.53 13.38 0.72
C THR A 11 -12.96 14.31 1.79
N GLY A 12 -12.39 13.76 2.87
CA GLY A 12 -11.74 14.53 3.93
C GLY A 12 -10.54 15.33 3.42
N SER A 13 -9.61 14.67 2.74
CA SER A 13 -8.43 15.33 2.15
C SER A 13 -8.82 16.34 1.07
N PHE A 14 -9.86 16.08 0.29
CA PHE A 14 -10.38 17.02 -0.70
C PHE A 14 -10.96 18.30 -0.07
N LYS A 15 -11.73 18.17 1.01
CA LYS A 15 -12.22 19.33 1.77
C LYS A 15 -11.07 20.13 2.36
N ALA A 16 -10.06 19.45 2.92
CA ALA A 16 -8.86 20.11 3.43
C ALA A 16 -8.09 20.84 2.31
N LEU A 17 -7.98 20.24 1.12
CA LEU A 17 -7.37 20.87 -0.05
C LEU A 17 -8.14 22.13 -0.45
N LYS A 18 -9.48 22.06 -0.58
CA LYS A 18 -10.33 23.21 -0.90
C LYS A 18 -10.19 24.34 0.14
N ALA A 19 -10.13 24.00 1.42
CA ALA A 19 -9.93 24.98 2.48
C ALA A 19 -8.53 25.63 2.39
N ALA A 20 -7.50 24.84 2.13
CA ALA A 20 -6.13 25.35 1.99
C ALA A 20 -5.98 26.28 0.78
N ILE A 21 -6.60 25.89 -0.33
CA ILE A 21 -6.76 26.71 -1.54
C ILE A 21 -7.46 28.03 -1.21
N GLY A 22 -8.62 27.98 -0.54
CA GLY A 22 -9.40 29.18 -0.21
C GLY A 22 -8.67 30.12 0.74
N ALA A 23 -7.78 29.58 1.58
CA ALA A 23 -6.91 30.34 2.46
C ALA A 23 -5.65 30.88 1.76
N GLY A 24 -5.46 30.61 0.47
CA GLY A 24 -4.27 31.05 -0.28
C GLY A 24 -2.97 30.37 0.14
N LYS A 25 -3.05 29.15 0.69
CA LYS A 25 -1.85 28.40 1.11
C LYS A 25 -0.98 28.05 -0.09
N ASP A 26 0.33 28.03 0.14
CA ASP A 26 1.28 27.65 -0.89
C ASP A 26 1.15 26.17 -1.26
N PHE A 27 1.50 25.87 -2.52
CA PHE A 27 1.40 24.53 -3.09
C PHE A 27 2.16 23.47 -2.24
N GLN A 28 3.28 23.85 -1.64
CA GLN A 28 4.05 23.00 -0.74
C GLN A 28 3.24 22.53 0.47
N GLU A 29 2.42 23.39 1.07
CA GLU A 29 1.55 23.05 2.20
C GLU A 29 0.40 22.13 1.78
N MET A 30 -0.08 22.28 0.55
CA MET A 30 -1.17 21.49 -0.01
C MET A 30 -0.72 20.12 -0.52
N THR A 31 0.59 19.96 -0.79
CA THR A 31 1.17 18.73 -1.33
C THR A 31 0.89 17.51 -0.45
N GLY A 32 0.85 17.69 0.87
CA GLY A 32 0.51 16.61 1.82
C GLY A 32 -0.93 16.09 1.64
N GLN A 33 -1.90 17.01 1.58
CA GLN A 33 -3.32 16.67 1.37
C GLN A 33 -3.56 16.08 -0.01
N LEU A 34 -2.87 16.60 -1.04
CA LEU A 34 -2.92 16.09 -2.39
C LEU A 34 -2.37 14.66 -2.48
N SER A 35 -1.26 14.38 -1.79
CA SER A 35 -0.69 13.04 -1.70
C SER A 35 -1.61 12.05 -0.97
N GLN A 36 -2.25 12.48 0.14
CA GLN A 36 -3.19 11.65 0.88
C GLN A 36 -4.44 11.34 0.06
N TRP A 37 -5.01 12.34 -0.60
CA TRP A 37 -6.12 12.18 -1.54
C TRP A 37 -5.75 11.23 -2.69
N GLY A 38 -4.60 11.45 -3.34
CA GLY A 38 -4.14 10.63 -4.46
C GLY A 38 -3.89 9.18 -4.05
N LYS A 39 -3.39 8.94 -2.83
CA LYS A 39 -3.26 7.60 -2.27
C LYS A 39 -4.63 6.94 -2.08
N ALA A 40 -5.57 7.62 -1.42
CA ALA A 40 -6.93 7.10 -1.22
C ALA A 40 -7.65 6.81 -2.55
N PHE A 41 -7.44 7.65 -3.56
CA PHE A 41 -7.92 7.44 -4.92
C PHE A 41 -7.32 6.17 -5.53
N SER A 42 -5.99 6.01 -5.48
CA SER A 42 -5.33 4.83 -6.01
C SER A 42 -5.74 3.54 -5.29
N ASP A 43 -5.92 3.59 -3.97
CA ASP A 43 -6.36 2.46 -3.16
C ASP A 43 -7.80 2.07 -3.53
N PHE A 44 -8.70 3.05 -3.71
CA PHE A 44 -10.06 2.80 -4.21
C PHE A 44 -10.05 2.14 -5.60
N THR A 45 -9.28 2.66 -6.56
CA THR A 45 -9.20 2.08 -7.92
C THR A 45 -8.68 0.65 -7.90
N ASN A 46 -7.68 0.36 -7.06
CA ASN A 46 -7.17 -1.01 -6.90
C ASN A 46 -8.23 -1.96 -6.30
N LEU A 47 -9.08 -1.46 -5.38
CA LEU A 47 -10.18 -2.24 -4.82
C LEU A 47 -11.30 -2.45 -5.84
N GLU A 48 -11.69 -1.41 -6.56
CA GLU A 48 -12.67 -1.49 -7.66
C GLU A 48 -12.26 -2.57 -8.68
N GLU A 49 -10.99 -2.59 -9.08
CA GLU A 49 -10.47 -3.56 -10.04
C GLU A 49 -10.49 -5.00 -9.49
N ARG A 50 -10.24 -5.18 -8.19
CA ARG A 50 -10.33 -6.47 -7.51
C ARG A 50 -11.77 -6.96 -7.33
N GLU A 51 -12.72 -6.06 -7.10
CA GLU A 51 -14.14 -6.40 -7.04
C GLU A 51 -14.71 -6.72 -8.42
N LYS A 52 -14.19 -6.10 -9.49
CA LYS A 52 -14.51 -6.47 -10.89
C LYS A 52 -13.92 -7.82 -11.29
N ASN A 53 -12.72 -8.12 -10.82
CA ASN A 53 -12.02 -9.38 -11.10
C ASN A 53 -11.67 -10.15 -9.82
N PRO A 54 -12.68 -10.73 -9.12
CA PRO A 54 -12.41 -11.44 -7.88
C PRO A 54 -11.66 -12.76 -8.13
N PRO A 55 -10.79 -13.19 -7.18
CA PRO A 55 -10.19 -14.53 -7.20
C PRO A 55 -11.24 -15.63 -7.33
N PHE A 56 -10.87 -16.76 -7.96
CA PHE A 56 -11.82 -17.85 -8.23
C PHE A 56 -12.56 -18.33 -6.96
N TRP A 57 -11.85 -18.45 -5.83
CA TRP A 57 -12.45 -18.87 -4.56
C TRP A 57 -13.50 -17.87 -4.06
N LYS A 58 -13.28 -16.55 -4.22
CA LYS A 58 -14.28 -15.53 -3.86
C LYS A 58 -15.50 -15.58 -4.78
N LYS A 59 -15.32 -15.85 -6.08
CA LYS A 59 -16.42 -16.02 -7.05
C LYS A 59 -17.33 -17.19 -6.71
N THR A 60 -16.81 -18.25 -6.09
CA THR A 60 -17.58 -19.43 -5.71
C THR A 60 -18.40 -19.22 -4.42
N PHE A 61 -17.96 -18.33 -3.52
CA PHE A 61 -18.63 -18.11 -2.22
C PHE A 61 -19.45 -16.81 -2.13
N LYS A 62 -19.19 -15.80 -2.98
CA LYS A 62 -20.01 -14.58 -3.08
C LYS A 62 -20.95 -14.68 -4.29
N GLY A 63 -22.26 -14.64 -4.06
CA GLY A 63 -23.25 -14.38 -5.10
C GLY A 63 -23.04 -13.01 -5.75
N SER A 64 -23.61 -12.80 -6.94
CA SER A 64 -23.49 -11.54 -7.66
C SER A 64 -24.39 -10.46 -7.03
N ASP A 65 -23.83 -9.58 -6.22
CA ASP A 65 -24.57 -8.45 -5.64
C ASP A 65 -24.54 -7.24 -6.59
N GLU A 66 -25.53 -7.13 -7.47
CA GLU A 66 -25.69 -5.98 -8.38
C GLU A 66 -25.74 -4.63 -7.63
N GLU A 67 -26.33 -4.61 -6.43
CA GLU A 67 -26.40 -3.43 -5.56
C GLU A 67 -25.00 -2.90 -5.19
N THR A 68 -24.06 -3.81 -4.91
CA THR A 68 -22.66 -3.46 -4.60
C THR A 68 -21.96 -2.86 -5.81
N ALA A 69 -22.27 -3.33 -7.03
CA ALA A 69 -21.69 -2.79 -8.25
C ALA A 69 -22.16 -1.35 -8.53
N LEU A 70 -23.43 -1.05 -8.29
CA LEU A 70 -23.98 0.30 -8.45
C LEU A 70 -23.38 1.28 -7.43
N GLU A 71 -23.21 0.86 -6.17
CA GLU A 71 -22.59 1.67 -5.13
C GLU A 71 -21.12 1.98 -5.46
N ILE A 72 -20.34 0.98 -5.88
CA ILE A 72 -18.95 1.15 -6.32
C ILE A 72 -18.89 2.13 -7.50
N PHE A 73 -19.82 2.03 -8.45
CA PHE A 73 -19.89 2.96 -9.57
C PHE A 73 -20.18 4.41 -9.13
N ALA A 74 -21.12 4.60 -8.21
CA ALA A 74 -21.43 5.92 -7.66
C ALA A 74 -20.22 6.53 -6.94
N HIS A 75 -19.53 5.73 -6.12
CA HIS A 75 -18.28 6.13 -5.47
C HIS A 75 -17.19 6.50 -6.48
N LYS A 76 -17.01 5.70 -7.54
CA LYS A 76 -16.07 6.02 -8.61
C LYS A 76 -16.38 7.38 -9.24
N LYS A 77 -17.64 7.65 -9.56
CA LYS A 77 -18.04 8.93 -10.15
C LYS A 77 -17.76 10.11 -9.22
N LYS A 78 -18.03 9.95 -7.93
CA LYS A 78 -17.66 10.95 -6.92
C LYS A 78 -16.14 11.20 -6.85
N MET A 79 -15.33 10.13 -6.91
CA MET A 79 -13.88 10.22 -6.91
C MET A 79 -13.34 10.92 -8.18
N GLU A 80 -13.90 10.59 -9.34
CA GLU A 80 -13.58 11.23 -10.62
C GLU A 80 -13.94 12.73 -10.62
N GLN A 81 -15.09 13.10 -10.06
CA GLN A 81 -15.50 14.50 -9.88
C GLN A 81 -14.49 15.26 -9.03
N MET A 82 -14.12 14.73 -7.86
CA MET A 82 -13.09 15.34 -7.01
C MET A 82 -11.77 15.53 -7.75
N ARG A 83 -11.34 14.53 -8.55
CA ARG A 83 -10.11 14.63 -9.35
C ARG A 83 -10.17 15.78 -10.35
N ASN A 84 -11.29 15.91 -11.05
CA ASN A 84 -11.47 16.97 -12.04
C ASN A 84 -11.45 18.34 -11.36
N GLU A 85 -12.16 18.50 -10.24
CA GLU A 85 -12.15 19.75 -9.48
C GLU A 85 -10.74 20.13 -8.98
N ILE A 86 -9.98 19.16 -8.46
CA ILE A 86 -8.58 19.39 -8.05
C ILE A 86 -7.73 19.83 -9.24
N LYS A 87 -7.83 19.10 -10.36
CA LYS A 87 -7.08 19.39 -11.57
C LYS A 87 -7.40 20.79 -12.08
N ASP A 88 -8.68 21.11 -12.22
CA ASP A 88 -9.14 22.38 -12.77
C ASP A 88 -8.66 23.53 -11.89
N HIS A 89 -8.77 23.38 -10.56
CA HIS A 89 -8.26 24.38 -9.63
C HIS A 89 -6.73 24.56 -9.72
N ILE A 90 -5.95 23.48 -9.65
CA ILE A 90 -4.48 23.56 -9.73
C ILE A 90 -4.06 24.15 -11.07
N SER A 91 -4.70 23.75 -12.16
CA SER A 91 -4.37 24.24 -13.51
C SER A 91 -4.73 25.72 -13.67
N TRP A 92 -5.80 26.18 -13.02
CA TRP A 92 -6.22 27.58 -13.01
C TRP A 92 -5.26 28.45 -12.19
N THR A 93 -4.91 28.01 -10.97
CA THR A 93 -4.13 28.81 -10.01
C THR A 93 -2.63 28.80 -10.30
N TYR A 94 -2.08 27.63 -10.66
CA TYR A 94 -0.62 27.43 -10.82
C TYR A 94 -0.20 27.13 -12.27
N GLY A 95 -1.17 27.14 -13.19
CA GLY A 95 -0.96 26.86 -14.60
C GLY A 95 -1.02 25.36 -14.96
N PRO A 96 -1.21 25.01 -16.25
CA PRO A 96 -1.38 23.63 -16.69
C PRO A 96 -0.16 22.72 -16.45
N SER A 97 1.04 23.28 -16.30
CA SER A 97 2.28 22.54 -16.00
C SER A 97 2.28 21.98 -14.58
N ALA A 98 1.72 22.70 -13.61
CA ALA A 98 1.66 22.28 -12.22
C ALA A 98 0.91 20.95 -12.05
N TRP A 99 -0.19 20.76 -12.77
CA TRP A 99 -0.89 19.47 -12.76
C TRP A 99 -0.05 18.32 -13.35
N LYS A 100 0.78 18.59 -14.36
CA LYS A 100 1.69 17.57 -14.92
C LYS A 100 2.75 17.18 -13.89
N GLU A 101 3.29 18.15 -13.16
CA GLU A 101 4.26 17.90 -12.08
C GLU A 101 3.64 17.07 -10.96
N VAL A 102 2.40 17.36 -10.56
CA VAL A 102 1.62 16.53 -9.60
C VAL A 102 1.58 15.08 -10.07
N LEU A 103 1.21 14.83 -11.33
CA LEU A 103 1.11 13.48 -11.88
C LEU A 103 2.48 12.78 -11.92
N GLN A 104 3.56 13.52 -12.22
CA GLN A 104 4.92 12.99 -12.20
C GLN A 104 5.34 12.58 -10.79
N ILE A 105 5.10 13.43 -9.79
CA ILE A 105 5.40 13.14 -8.38
C ILE A 105 4.59 11.93 -7.91
N GLU A 106 3.30 11.86 -8.25
CA GLU A 106 2.44 10.72 -7.92
C GLU A 106 2.96 9.41 -8.53
N ALA A 107 3.39 9.44 -9.79
CA ALA A 107 4.00 8.29 -10.46
C ALA A 107 5.30 7.84 -9.79
N GLN A 108 6.17 8.79 -9.42
CA GLN A 108 7.39 8.51 -8.66
C GLN A 108 7.08 7.90 -7.30
N MET A 109 6.10 8.43 -6.56
CA MET A 109 5.67 7.87 -5.28
C MET A 109 5.12 6.45 -5.42
N ARG A 110 4.34 6.17 -6.47
CA ARG A 110 3.87 4.80 -6.76
C ARG A 110 5.03 3.83 -6.99
N ARG A 111 6.08 4.26 -7.70
CA ARG A 111 7.30 3.46 -7.89
C ARG A 111 8.03 3.23 -6.57
N LYS A 112 8.23 4.28 -5.77
CA LYS A 112 8.86 4.18 -4.43
C LYS A 112 8.10 3.23 -3.51
N ARG A 113 6.77 3.33 -3.43
CA ARG A 113 5.94 2.41 -2.63
C ARG A 113 6.09 0.96 -3.06
N LYS A 114 6.14 0.69 -4.37
CA LYS A 114 6.41 -0.67 -4.87
C LYS A 114 7.78 -1.15 -4.41
N GLN A 115 8.83 -0.34 -4.59
CA GLN A 115 10.20 -0.68 -4.16
C GLN A 115 10.30 -0.91 -2.65
N GLU A 116 9.63 -0.10 -1.83
CA GLU A 116 9.59 -0.28 -0.38
C GLU A 116 8.89 -1.58 0.02
N LEU A 117 7.82 -1.97 -0.66
CA LEU A 117 7.16 -3.25 -0.42
C LEU A 117 8.09 -4.42 -0.77
N TYR A 118 8.78 -4.36 -1.91
CA TYR A 118 9.80 -5.36 -2.27
C TYR A 118 10.91 -5.43 -1.23
N ARG A 119 11.47 -4.29 -0.81
CA ARG A 119 12.53 -4.25 0.22
C ARG A 119 12.05 -4.80 1.56
N LYS A 120 10.80 -4.55 1.95
CA LYS A 120 10.21 -5.13 3.17
C LYS A 120 10.03 -6.64 3.06
N GLN A 121 9.63 -7.14 1.88
CA GLN A 121 9.56 -8.59 1.63
C GLN A 121 10.95 -9.22 1.73
N GLU A 122 11.97 -8.63 1.09
CA GLU A 122 13.35 -9.10 1.17
C GLU A 122 13.87 -9.15 2.62
N GLN A 123 13.53 -8.15 3.44
CA GLN A 123 13.90 -8.15 4.86
C GLN A 123 13.20 -9.26 5.65
N ILE A 124 11.90 -9.49 5.39
CA ILE A 124 11.15 -10.57 6.04
C ILE A 124 11.70 -11.92 5.60
N ASP A 125 11.93 -12.12 4.31
CA ASP A 125 12.50 -13.36 3.76
C ASP A 125 13.91 -13.60 4.30
N ALA A 126 14.74 -12.56 4.45
CA ALA A 126 16.06 -12.66 5.06
C ALA A 126 15.98 -13.06 6.54
N ILE A 127 15.05 -12.49 7.32
CA ILE A 127 14.84 -12.85 8.72
C ILE A 127 14.32 -14.28 8.85
N ILE A 128 13.39 -14.69 7.99
CA ILE A 128 12.87 -16.06 7.95
C ILE A 128 13.97 -17.04 7.59
N ASN A 129 14.74 -16.77 6.54
CA ASN A 129 15.87 -17.61 6.13
C ASN A 129 16.96 -17.69 7.21
N PHE A 130 17.26 -16.57 7.87
CA PHE A 130 18.18 -16.54 9.00
C PHE A 130 17.64 -17.38 10.17
N GLY A 131 16.36 -17.26 10.51
CA GLY A 131 15.72 -18.06 11.55
C GLY A 131 15.76 -19.55 11.26
N ILE A 132 15.47 -19.97 10.02
CA ILE A 132 15.56 -21.36 9.57
C ILE A 132 17.02 -21.85 9.64
N GLY A 133 17.97 -21.06 9.16
CA GLY A 133 19.40 -21.38 9.21
C GLY A 133 19.93 -21.53 10.64
N PHE A 134 19.48 -20.67 11.55
CA PHE A 134 19.84 -20.73 12.97
C PHE A 134 19.32 -22.00 13.64
N ILE A 135 18.08 -22.40 13.36
CA ILE A 135 17.50 -23.65 13.90
C ILE A 135 18.29 -24.87 13.43
N ILE A 136 18.62 -24.93 12.14
CA ILE A 136 19.41 -26.04 11.57
C ILE A 136 20.81 -26.07 12.22
N PHE A 137 21.44 -24.91 12.41
CA PHE A 137 22.75 -24.81 13.05
C PHE A 137 22.72 -25.30 14.51
N VAL A 138 21.71 -24.92 15.30
CA VAL A 138 21.58 -25.36 16.70
C VAL A 138 21.35 -26.87 16.78
N ILE A 139 20.52 -27.45 15.91
CA ILE A 139 20.27 -28.90 15.87
C ILE A 139 21.55 -29.63 15.46
N GLY A 140 22.22 -29.19 14.39
CA GLY A 140 23.47 -29.81 13.92
C GLY A 140 24.60 -29.71 14.95
N GLY A 141 24.76 -28.53 15.58
CA GLY A 141 25.72 -28.31 16.65
C GLY A 141 25.40 -29.13 17.90
N GLY A 142 24.14 -29.27 18.27
CA GLY A 142 23.69 -30.11 19.38
C GLY A 142 23.96 -31.59 19.14
N ILE A 143 23.72 -32.09 17.93
CA ILE A 143 24.04 -33.48 17.55
C ILE A 143 25.55 -33.72 17.62
N LEU A 144 26.35 -32.83 17.02
CA LEU A 144 27.81 -32.93 17.08
C LEU A 144 28.33 -32.89 18.52
N PHE A 145 27.82 -31.97 19.34
CA PHE A 145 28.18 -31.86 20.75
C PHE A 145 27.86 -33.15 21.50
N CYS A 146 26.66 -33.73 21.31
CA CYS A 146 26.29 -35.01 21.90
C CYS A 146 27.26 -36.13 21.47
N VAL A 147 27.58 -36.24 20.18
CA VAL A 147 28.51 -37.24 19.67
C VAL A 147 29.90 -37.09 20.30
N PHE A 148 30.46 -35.87 20.34
CA PHE A 148 31.76 -35.61 20.96
C PHE A 148 31.76 -35.88 22.47
N TYR A 149 30.69 -35.51 23.17
CA TYR A 149 30.55 -35.77 24.60
C TYR A 149 30.55 -37.27 24.91
N TYR A 150 29.76 -38.06 24.18
CA TYR A 150 29.71 -39.51 24.38
C TYR A 150 31.03 -40.19 24.00
N LEU A 151 31.70 -39.78 22.92
CA LEU A 151 33.03 -40.28 22.56
C LEU A 151 34.10 -39.94 23.61
N GLY A 152 34.09 -38.72 24.14
CA GLY A 152 35.00 -38.29 25.19
C GLY A 152 34.85 -39.09 26.49
N LYS A 153 33.59 -39.36 26.87
CA LYS A 153 33.25 -40.23 28.01
C LYS A 153 33.73 -41.66 27.79
N TRP A 154 33.61 -42.20 26.57
CA TRP A 154 34.08 -43.54 26.23
C TRP A 154 35.61 -43.67 26.26
N GLN A 155 36.34 -42.60 25.95
CA GLN A 155 37.81 -42.56 26.00
C GLN A 155 38.37 -42.24 27.40
N GLY A 156 37.52 -42.04 28.41
CA GLY A 156 37.93 -41.74 29.78
C GLY A 156 38.64 -40.38 29.96
N ARG A 157 38.47 -39.46 28.99
CA ARG A 157 39.05 -38.11 29.06
C ARG A 157 38.21 -37.15 29.90
N TRP A 158 36.94 -37.51 30.15
CA TRP A 158 35.92 -36.76 30.91
C TRP A 158 34.94 -37.73 31.57
#